data_AF-T1PMI3-F1
#
_entry.id   AF-T1PMI3-F1
#
_cell.length_a   1.000
_cell.length_b   1.000
_cell.length_c   1.000
_cell.angle_alpha   90.00
_cell.angle_beta   90.00
_cell.angle_gamma   90.00
#
_symmetry.space_group_name_H-M   'P 1'
#
loop_
_entity.id
_entity.type
_entity.pdbx_description
1 polymer ?
#
loop_
_entity_poly.entity_id
_entity_poly.type
_entity_poly.pdbx_seq_one_letter_code
_entity_poly.pdbx_strand_id
1 'polypeptide(L)'
;MLVLLSTYPEYSEKLRSVHLLAPVSFMENSRSTMIRALSLPFGSYSFITPLFGDTSLLENVFIRNILGFESCRRTEGALFICPYLFFVGFGGRSDYTLENVYPDFYSTHPARCSMNQAIHFVQLYKSGHFRQFDFGTKGNEQRYNQTTPPDYQLVNINPRFPLHLYHSKDDTFSAKEDVEHLVTLLGNKSVRHFIDLNNFAHMDFVLGYNVKDVVNGDVLSEMKRVDGLLAG
;
A
#
# COMPACT_ATOMS: atom_id res chain seq x y z
N MET A 1 8.32 -5.22 1.17
CA MET A 1 9.70 -5.15 0.62
C MET A 1 10.56 -4.16 1.39
N LEU A 2 10.20 -2.86 1.48
CA LEU A 2 11.01 -1.85 2.18
C LEU A 2 11.33 -2.23 3.63
N VAL A 3 10.32 -2.67 4.40
CA VAL A 3 10.50 -3.18 5.78
C VAL A 3 11.52 -4.32 5.86
N LEU A 4 11.45 -5.29 4.93
CA LEU A 4 12.36 -6.43 4.89
C LEU A 4 13.79 -5.94 4.67
N LEU A 5 14.02 -5.11 3.66
CA LEU A 5 15.37 -4.67 3.29
C LEU A 5 15.98 -3.67 4.28
N SER A 6 15.16 -2.91 5.01
CA SER A 6 15.66 -2.01 6.07
C SER A 6 16.02 -2.77 7.35
N THR A 7 15.34 -3.89 7.63
CA THR A 7 15.50 -4.66 8.87
C THR A 7 16.50 -5.80 8.71
N TYR A 8 16.51 -6.44 7.54
CA TYR A 8 17.34 -7.58 7.19
C TYR A 8 18.06 -7.30 5.86
N PRO A 9 19.06 -6.40 5.87
CA PRO A 9 19.74 -5.94 4.66
C PRO A 9 20.44 -7.06 3.88
N GLU A 10 20.77 -8.19 4.52
CA GLU A 10 21.34 -9.38 3.89
C GLU A 10 20.44 -10.01 2.81
N TYR A 11 19.12 -9.72 2.83
CA TYR A 11 18.23 -10.16 1.75
C TYR A 11 18.42 -9.38 0.45
N SER A 12 19.09 -8.24 0.48
CA SER A 12 19.39 -7.43 -0.71
C SER A 12 20.19 -8.21 -1.75
N GLU A 13 21.06 -9.14 -1.32
CA GLU A 13 21.87 -9.99 -2.19
C GLU A 13 21.07 -11.09 -2.90
N LYS A 14 19.90 -11.45 -2.35
CA LYS A 14 19.03 -12.50 -2.89
C LYS A 14 18.08 -11.97 -3.97
N LEU A 15 17.97 -10.65 -4.12
CA LEU A 15 17.06 -10.00 -5.05
C LEU A 15 17.83 -9.49 -6.27
N ARG A 16 17.44 -9.96 -7.46
CA ARG A 16 18.02 -9.49 -8.73
C ARG A 16 17.51 -8.10 -9.09
N SER A 17 16.20 -7.91 -9.06
CA SER A 17 15.55 -6.61 -9.26
C SER A 17 14.35 -6.49 -8.33
N VAL A 18 13.99 -5.25 -7.99
CA VAL A 18 12.86 -4.94 -7.12
C VAL A 18 12.02 -3.85 -7.78
N HIS A 19 10.77 -4.18 -8.05
CA HIS A 19 9.79 -3.27 -8.65
C HIS A 19 8.65 -3.09 -7.67
N LEU A 20 8.48 -1.86 -7.18
CA LEU A 20 7.43 -1.48 -6.24
C LEU A 20 6.37 -0.72 -7.02
N LEU A 21 5.20 -1.33 -7.19
CA LEU A 21 4.05 -0.74 -7.85
C LEU A 21 3.16 -0.10 -6.79
N ALA A 22 2.89 1.21 -6.89
CA ALA A 22 2.18 1.98 -5.88
C ALA A 22 2.72 1.78 -4.44
N PRO A 23 4.02 2.04 -4.18
CA PRO A 23 4.64 1.76 -2.88
C PRO A 23 4.01 2.58 -1.76
N VAL A 24 3.52 1.91 -0.71
CA VAL A 24 3.05 2.57 0.52
C VAL A 24 4.10 2.40 1.63
N SER A 25 4.74 3.51 2.02
CA SER A 25 5.70 3.56 3.14
C SER A 25 5.38 4.71 4.09
N PHE A 26 5.41 5.93 3.56
CA PHE A 26 4.85 7.11 4.21
C PHE A 26 3.40 7.26 3.74
N MET A 27 2.54 7.76 4.62
CA MET A 27 1.14 8.00 4.30
C MET A 27 0.67 9.37 4.77
N GLU A 28 1.58 10.28 5.15
CA GLU A 28 1.23 11.60 5.69
C GLU A 28 0.31 12.38 4.73
N ASN A 29 0.57 12.24 3.43
CA ASN A 29 -0.13 12.95 2.36
C ASN A 29 -1.25 12.10 1.73
N SER A 30 -1.63 10.97 2.33
CA SER A 30 -2.73 10.16 1.83
C SER A 30 -4.03 10.96 1.74
N ARG A 31 -4.64 10.92 0.56
CA ARG A 31 -5.91 11.61 0.27
C ARG A 31 -7.14 10.72 0.50
N SER A 32 -6.94 9.52 1.04
CA SER A 32 -8.05 8.59 1.32
C SER A 32 -8.93 9.12 2.46
N THR A 33 -10.19 9.36 2.14
CA THR A 33 -11.21 9.78 3.13
C THR A 33 -11.42 8.72 4.20
N MET A 34 -11.33 7.43 3.84
CA MET A 34 -11.42 6.30 4.77
C MET A 34 -10.29 6.34 5.80
N ILE A 35 -9.04 6.47 5.36
CA ILE A 35 -7.88 6.53 6.27
C ILE A 35 -7.98 7.74 7.19
N ARG A 36 -8.33 8.91 6.64
CA ARG A 36 -8.52 10.13 7.43
C ARG A 36 -9.61 9.97 8.49
N ALA A 37 -10.74 9.34 8.15
CA ALA A 37 -11.81 9.09 9.11
C ALA A 37 -11.37 8.11 10.23
N LEU A 38 -10.67 7.04 9.86
CA LEU A 38 -10.17 6.04 10.81
C LEU A 38 -9.03 6.57 11.69
N SER A 39 -8.34 7.64 11.27
CA SER A 39 -7.27 8.27 12.07
C SER A 39 -7.74 8.85 13.40
N LEU A 40 -9.04 9.16 13.54
CA LEU A 40 -9.61 9.65 14.79
C LEU A 40 -9.63 8.55 15.88
N PRO A 41 -10.24 7.37 15.65
CA PRO A 41 -10.21 6.27 16.64
C PRO A 41 -8.89 5.50 16.67
N PHE A 42 -8.20 5.34 15.53
CA PHE A 42 -7.11 4.38 15.38
C PHE A 42 -5.75 5.00 15.03
N GLY A 43 -5.66 6.33 14.89
CA GLY A 43 -4.39 7.01 14.58
C GLY A 43 -3.37 6.97 15.72
N SER A 44 -3.82 6.73 16.95
CA SER A 44 -2.96 6.51 18.11
C SER A 44 -3.47 5.31 18.90
N TYR A 45 -2.55 4.59 19.54
CA TYR A 45 -2.94 3.45 20.36
C TYR A 45 -3.84 3.88 21.53
N SER A 46 -4.97 3.22 21.69
CA SER A 46 -5.94 3.50 22.75
C SER A 46 -6.60 2.21 23.22
N PHE A 47 -7.53 2.31 24.19
CA PHE A 47 -8.23 1.15 24.73
C PHE A 47 -9.09 0.40 23.68
N ILE A 48 -9.49 1.07 22.59
CA ILE A 48 -10.24 0.42 21.50
C ILE A 48 -9.33 -0.35 20.53
N THR A 49 -8.05 0.01 20.42
CA THR A 49 -7.11 -0.67 19.53
C THR A 49 -7.06 -2.19 19.75
N PRO A 50 -6.83 -2.71 20.97
CA PRO A 50 -6.81 -4.15 21.20
C PRO A 50 -8.20 -4.81 21.08
N LEU A 51 -9.29 -4.06 21.27
CA LEU A 51 -10.65 -4.59 21.09
C LEU A 51 -10.94 -4.99 19.64
N PHE A 52 -10.34 -4.28 18.68
CA PHE A 52 -10.51 -4.53 17.25
C PHE A 52 -9.30 -5.23 16.61
N GLY A 53 -8.09 -5.04 17.16
CA GLY A 53 -6.83 -5.40 16.53
C GLY A 53 -6.63 -6.88 16.23
N ASP A 54 -7.09 -7.76 17.12
CA ASP A 54 -6.94 -9.21 17.01
C ASP A 54 -8.05 -9.88 16.17
N THR A 55 -8.85 -9.08 15.47
CA THR A 55 -9.88 -9.57 14.54
C THR A 55 -9.40 -9.53 13.10
N SER A 56 -10.00 -10.35 12.24
CA SER A 56 -9.80 -10.24 10.80
C SER A 56 -10.62 -9.06 10.25
N LEU A 57 -9.98 -8.23 9.43
CA LEU A 57 -10.64 -7.14 8.71
C LEU A 57 -11.76 -7.71 7.83
N LEU A 58 -12.96 -7.13 7.96
CA LEU A 58 -14.13 -7.47 7.15
C LEU A 58 -14.52 -8.96 7.19
N GLU A 59 -14.13 -9.74 8.20
CA GLU A 59 -14.55 -11.15 8.32
C GLU A 59 -16.04 -11.29 8.67
N ASN A 60 -16.58 -10.35 9.44
CA ASN A 60 -17.97 -10.38 9.83
C ASN A 60 -18.89 -10.09 8.62
N VAL A 61 -19.67 -11.09 8.21
CA VAL A 61 -20.64 -11.02 7.11
C VAL A 61 -21.64 -9.89 7.31
N PHE A 62 -22.07 -9.63 8.55
CA PHE A 62 -22.99 -8.54 8.86
C PHE A 62 -22.36 -7.16 8.55
N ILE A 63 -21.10 -6.96 8.95
CA ILE A 63 -20.35 -5.73 8.63
C ILE A 63 -20.19 -5.57 7.12
N ARG A 64 -19.82 -6.64 6.41
CA ARG A 64 -19.69 -6.59 4.94
C ARG A 64 -21.01 -6.30 4.23
N ASN A 65 -22.13 -6.84 4.74
CA ASN A 65 -23.46 -6.53 4.20
C ASN A 65 -23.80 -5.05 4.40
N ILE A 66 -23.59 -4.51 5.61
CA ILE A 66 -23.84 -3.08 5.91
C ILE A 66 -23.00 -2.17 5.02
N LEU A 67 -21.73 -2.51 4.83
CA LEU A 67 -20.80 -1.74 3.98
C LEU A 67 -21.02 -1.97 2.47
N GLY A 68 -21.97 -2.82 2.08
CA GLY A 68 -22.33 -3.06 0.68
C GLY A 68 -21.43 -4.04 -0.09
N PHE A 69 -20.37 -4.57 0.53
CA PHE A 69 -19.43 -5.52 -0.10
C PHE A 69 -20.13 -6.81 -0.55
N GLU A 70 -21.08 -7.33 0.24
CA GLU A 70 -21.83 -8.55 -0.12
C GLU A 70 -22.77 -8.33 -1.31
N SER A 71 -23.34 -7.14 -1.44
CA SER A 71 -24.19 -6.79 -2.59
C SER A 71 -23.38 -6.80 -3.89
N CYS A 72 -22.15 -6.27 -3.84
CA CYS A 72 -21.21 -6.29 -4.97
C CYS A 72 -20.66 -7.68 -5.30
N ARG A 73 -20.73 -8.64 -4.36
CA ARG A 73 -20.37 -10.05 -4.59
C ARG A 73 -21.47 -10.87 -5.26
N ARG A 74 -22.74 -10.57 -4.97
CA ARG A 74 -23.89 -11.40 -5.37
C ARG A 74 -24.56 -10.94 -6.66
N THR A 75 -24.54 -9.64 -6.92
CA THR A 75 -24.99 -9.09 -8.19
C THR A 75 -23.80 -9.07 -9.15
N GLU A 76 -24.03 -9.23 -10.46
CA GLU A 76 -22.99 -9.11 -11.49
C GLU A 76 -22.45 -7.65 -11.59
N GLY A 77 -21.99 -7.05 -10.48
CA GLY A 77 -21.48 -5.69 -10.42
C GLY A 77 -22.49 -4.58 -10.77
N ALA A 78 -23.75 -4.93 -11.02
CA ALA A 78 -24.77 -4.05 -11.59
C ALA A 78 -25.29 -2.95 -10.65
N LEU A 79 -24.80 -2.90 -9.41
CA LEU A 79 -25.15 -1.81 -8.49
C LEU A 79 -24.15 -0.66 -8.65
N PHE A 80 -24.67 0.53 -8.98
CA PHE A 80 -23.92 1.79 -9.11
C PHE A 80 -23.02 2.11 -7.90
N ILE A 81 -23.28 1.50 -6.74
CA ILE A 81 -22.48 1.67 -5.52
C ILE A 81 -21.13 0.92 -5.57
N CYS A 82 -20.97 -0.12 -6.40
CA CYS A 82 -19.77 -0.96 -6.39
C CYS A 82 -18.52 -0.23 -6.91
N PRO A 83 -18.56 0.50 -8.03
CA PRO A 83 -17.44 1.36 -8.42
C PRO A 83 -17.09 2.39 -7.34
N TYR A 84 -18.09 2.97 -6.67
CA TYR A 84 -17.88 3.93 -5.59
C TYR A 84 -17.19 3.31 -4.36
N LEU A 85 -17.65 2.13 -3.90
CA LEU A 85 -17.01 1.39 -2.82
C LEU A 85 -15.59 0.96 -3.19
N PHE A 86 -15.37 0.63 -4.46
CA PHE A 86 -14.04 0.30 -4.98
C PHE A 86 -13.12 1.50 -4.85
N PHE A 87 -13.54 2.67 -5.32
CA PHE A 87 -12.73 3.89 -5.27
C PHE A 87 -12.37 4.30 -3.84
N VAL A 88 -13.33 4.26 -2.92
CA VAL A 88 -13.12 4.63 -1.51
C VAL A 88 -12.22 3.61 -0.79
N GLY A 89 -12.46 2.32 -1.02
CA GLY A 89 -11.79 1.23 -0.30
C GLY A 89 -10.43 0.85 -0.87
N PHE A 90 -10.15 1.14 -2.14
CA PHE A 90 -8.97 0.66 -2.86
C PHE A 90 -8.20 1.77 -3.57
N GLY A 91 -8.17 2.96 -2.98
CA GLY A 91 -7.09 3.90 -3.28
C GLY A 91 -7.32 4.85 -4.45
N GLY A 92 -8.58 5.18 -4.79
CA GLY A 92 -8.91 6.31 -5.66
C GLY A 92 -9.85 5.96 -6.82
N ARG A 93 -10.34 6.99 -7.49
CA ARG A 93 -11.15 6.84 -8.71
C ARG A 93 -10.25 6.55 -9.90
N SER A 94 -10.63 5.55 -10.68
CA SER A 94 -9.92 5.15 -11.88
C SER A 94 -10.73 5.42 -13.15
N ASP A 95 -10.06 5.91 -14.20
CA ASP A 95 -10.58 5.94 -15.57
C ASP A 95 -10.09 4.73 -16.41
N TYR A 96 -9.28 3.85 -15.83
CA TYR A 96 -8.61 2.72 -16.49
C TYR A 96 -9.10 1.34 -16.02
N THR A 97 -9.82 1.27 -14.91
CA THR A 97 -10.46 0.05 -14.42
C THR A 97 -11.84 -0.09 -15.05
N LEU A 98 -12.03 -1.15 -15.85
CA LEU A 98 -13.29 -1.41 -16.54
C LEU A 98 -14.37 -1.90 -15.57
N GLU A 99 -15.62 -1.47 -15.77
CA GLU A 99 -16.72 -1.80 -14.85
C GLU A 99 -17.01 -3.31 -14.76
N ASN A 100 -16.79 -4.04 -15.84
CA ASN A 100 -16.96 -5.49 -15.88
C ASN A 100 -15.92 -6.26 -15.06
N VAL A 101 -14.87 -5.61 -14.54
CA VAL A 101 -13.88 -6.22 -13.63
C VAL A 101 -14.41 -6.28 -12.20
N TYR A 102 -15.33 -5.41 -11.80
CA TYR A 102 -15.81 -5.35 -10.41
C TYR A 102 -16.44 -6.65 -9.89
N PRO A 103 -17.30 -7.38 -10.63
CA PRO A 103 -17.86 -8.64 -10.14
C PRO A 103 -16.77 -9.65 -9.76
N ASP A 104 -15.79 -9.86 -10.66
CA ASP A 104 -14.67 -10.78 -10.44
C ASP A 104 -13.77 -10.30 -9.30
N PHE A 105 -13.49 -9.00 -9.24
CA PHE A 105 -12.74 -8.40 -8.15
C PHE A 105 -13.42 -8.66 -6.80
N TYR A 106 -14.70 -8.32 -6.65
CA TYR A 106 -15.42 -8.51 -5.39
C TYR A 106 -15.62 -9.98 -5.02
N SER A 107 -15.73 -10.89 -5.98
CA SER A 107 -15.82 -12.32 -5.70
C SER A 107 -14.63 -12.84 -4.88
N THR A 108 -13.44 -12.26 -5.10
CA THR A 108 -12.18 -12.64 -4.46
C THR A 108 -11.69 -11.64 -3.41
N HIS A 109 -12.09 -10.37 -3.49
CA HIS A 109 -11.58 -9.27 -2.67
C HIS A 109 -12.66 -8.57 -1.81
N PRO A 110 -12.30 -7.99 -0.66
CA PRO A 110 -10.99 -8.10 -0.02
C PRO A 110 -10.73 -9.53 0.47
N ALA A 111 -9.50 -10.01 0.28
CA ALA A 111 -9.01 -11.20 0.95
C ALA A 111 -8.82 -10.89 2.45
N ARG A 112 -8.75 -11.93 3.28
CA ARG A 112 -8.60 -11.75 4.73
C ARG A 112 -7.26 -11.07 5.05
N CYS A 113 -7.30 -10.01 5.85
CA CYS A 113 -6.12 -9.41 6.47
C CYS A 113 -6.39 -9.10 7.95
N SER A 114 -5.35 -8.92 8.75
CA SER A 114 -5.48 -8.55 10.16
C SER A 114 -5.98 -7.10 10.29
N MET A 115 -6.86 -6.84 11.26
CA MET A 115 -7.26 -5.47 11.61
C MET A 115 -6.06 -4.66 12.11
N ASN A 116 -5.10 -5.27 12.83
CA ASN A 116 -3.85 -4.60 13.22
C ASN A 116 -3.08 -4.06 11.99
N GLN A 117 -3.14 -4.73 10.83
CA GLN A 117 -2.52 -4.21 9.61
C GLN A 117 -3.19 -2.92 9.12
N ALA A 118 -4.53 -2.88 9.13
CA ALA A 118 -5.28 -1.69 8.75
C ALA A 118 -5.03 -0.52 9.73
N ILE A 119 -5.04 -0.82 11.04
CA ILE A 119 -4.70 0.14 12.10
C ILE A 119 -3.28 0.67 11.90
N HIS A 120 -2.33 -0.18 11.54
CA HIS A 120 -0.94 0.26 11.31
C HIS A 120 -0.86 1.31 10.21
N PHE A 121 -1.50 1.09 9.06
CA PHE A 121 -1.54 2.10 7.99
C PHE A 121 -2.14 3.44 8.46
N VAL A 122 -3.18 3.38 9.30
CA VAL A 122 -3.78 4.57 9.90
C VAL A 122 -2.82 5.27 10.88
N GLN A 123 -2.00 4.52 11.63
CA GLN A 123 -0.93 5.07 12.47
C GLN A 123 0.18 5.71 11.62
N LEU A 124 0.54 5.14 10.47
CA LEU A 124 1.49 5.74 9.54
C LEU A 124 0.95 7.08 9.02
N TYR A 125 -0.33 7.13 8.62
CA TYR A 125 -1.00 8.39 8.25
C TYR A 125 -0.94 9.43 9.37
N LYS A 126 -1.31 9.04 10.60
CA LYS A 126 -1.37 9.98 11.72
C LYS A 126 0.00 10.48 12.16
N SER A 127 1.03 9.65 12.05
CA SER A 127 2.38 9.99 12.49
C SER A 127 3.22 10.68 11.44
N GLY A 128 3.01 10.36 10.16
CA GLY A 128 3.88 10.78 9.06
C GLY A 128 5.21 10.02 8.97
N HIS A 129 5.44 9.05 9.86
CA HIS A 129 6.68 8.27 9.90
C HIS A 129 6.49 6.90 9.24
N PHE A 130 7.54 6.40 8.57
CA PHE A 130 7.64 5.00 8.18
C PHE A 130 8.26 4.17 9.31
N ARG A 131 7.40 3.58 10.15
CA ARG A 131 7.82 3.01 11.45
C ARG A 131 7.04 1.78 11.89
N GLN A 132 7.53 1.12 12.93
CA GLN A 132 6.86 -0.04 13.51
C GLN A 132 5.51 0.30 14.15
N PHE A 133 4.70 -0.71 14.47
CA PHE A 133 3.37 -0.55 15.05
C PHE A 133 3.46 0.12 16.43
N ASP A 134 2.58 1.09 16.70
CA ASP A 134 2.48 1.74 18.01
C ASP A 134 1.57 0.92 18.93
N PHE A 135 2.14 0.33 19.97
CA PHE A 135 1.43 -0.42 21.01
C PHE A 135 1.08 0.43 22.24
N GLY A 136 1.19 1.75 22.14
CA GLY A 136 1.10 2.70 23.24
C GLY A 136 2.34 2.62 24.15
N THR A 137 2.51 3.60 25.04
CA THR A 137 3.74 3.78 25.84
C THR A 137 4.24 2.49 26.49
N LYS A 138 3.39 1.82 27.28
CA LYS A 138 3.78 0.57 27.98
C LYS A 138 4.08 -0.56 27.01
N GLY A 139 3.29 -0.69 25.93
CA GLY A 139 3.47 -1.75 24.94
C GLY A 139 4.74 -1.56 24.12
N ASN A 140 5.09 -0.30 23.82
CA ASN A 140 6.32 0.09 23.15
C ASN A 140 7.54 -0.14 24.06
N GLU A 141 7.47 0.23 25.33
CA GLU A 141 8.56 -0.01 26.28
C GLU A 141 8.88 -1.50 26.38
N GLN A 142 7.86 -2.35 26.44
CA GLN A 142 8.04 -3.81 26.49
C GLN A 142 8.61 -4.42 25.21
N ARG A 143 8.32 -3.85 24.03
CA ARG A 143 8.70 -4.42 22.73
C ARG A 143 9.97 -3.81 22.16
N TYR A 144 10.16 -2.52 22.37
CA TYR A 144 11.18 -1.70 21.72
C TYR A 144 12.17 -1.11 22.72
N ASN A 145 11.96 -1.24 24.03
CA ASN A 145 12.72 -0.57 25.08
C ASN A 145 12.71 0.97 24.98
N GLN A 146 11.65 1.53 24.39
CA GLN A 146 11.42 2.99 24.26
C GLN A 146 9.92 3.29 24.22
N THR A 147 9.52 4.52 24.50
CA THR A 147 8.10 4.91 24.65
C THR A 147 7.35 5.08 23.33
N THR A 148 8.05 5.23 22.21
CA THR A 148 7.51 5.38 20.86
C THR A 148 8.02 4.25 19.95
N PRO A 149 7.29 3.86 18.89
CA PRO A 149 7.81 2.87 17.94
C PRO A 149 9.01 3.44 17.15
N PRO A 150 10.05 2.64 16.90
CA PRO A 150 11.20 3.06 16.12
C PRO A 150 10.89 3.11 14.61
N ASP A 151 11.51 4.06 13.92
CA ASP A 151 11.45 4.19 12.46
C ASP A 151 12.25 3.08 11.77
N TYR A 152 11.73 2.62 10.62
CA TYR A 152 12.47 1.70 9.77
C TYR A 152 13.64 2.43 9.10
N GLN A 153 14.85 1.93 9.33
CA GLN A 153 16.07 2.58 8.88
C GLN A 153 16.32 2.36 7.38
N LEU A 154 15.74 3.23 6.54
CA LEU A 154 15.89 3.15 5.08
C LEU A 154 17.35 3.21 4.61
N VAL A 155 18.24 3.82 5.41
CA VAL A 155 19.69 3.85 5.14
C VAL A 155 20.30 2.44 5.01
N ASN A 156 19.72 1.44 5.70
CA ASN A 156 20.19 0.06 5.67
C ASN A 156 19.88 -0.65 4.35
N ILE A 157 18.90 -0.17 3.58
CA ILE A 157 18.57 -0.74 2.27
C ILE A 157 19.79 -0.56 1.36
N ASN A 158 20.37 -1.65 0.87
CA ASN A 158 21.58 -1.61 0.05
C ASN A 158 21.50 -2.65 -1.10
N PRO A 159 20.67 -2.38 -2.12
CA PRO A 159 20.44 -3.32 -3.20
C PRO A 159 21.63 -3.31 -4.18
N ARG A 160 21.84 -4.42 -4.90
CA ARG A 160 22.83 -4.47 -5.99
C ARG A 160 22.46 -3.55 -7.16
N PHE A 161 21.15 -3.44 -7.44
CA PHE A 161 20.60 -2.55 -8.45
C PHE A 161 19.51 -1.67 -7.83
N PRO A 162 19.29 -0.44 -8.33
CA PRO A 162 18.28 0.45 -7.76
C PRO A 162 16.88 -0.18 -7.68
N LEU A 163 16.14 0.14 -6.63
CA LEU A 163 14.70 -0.19 -6.53
C LEU A 163 13.93 0.67 -7.53
N HIS A 164 13.02 0.07 -8.28
CA HIS A 164 12.15 0.81 -9.21
C HIS A 164 10.81 1.11 -8.53
N LEU A 165 10.45 2.38 -8.40
CA LEU A 165 9.23 2.84 -7.72
C LEU A 165 8.27 3.45 -8.74
N TYR A 166 7.16 2.76 -8.99
CA TYR A 166 6.13 3.19 -9.92
C TYR A 166 4.99 3.83 -9.15
N HIS A 167 4.66 5.07 -9.48
CA HIS A 167 3.60 5.81 -8.78
C HIS A 167 2.90 6.80 -9.72
N SER A 168 1.71 7.24 -9.33
CA SER A 168 0.88 8.14 -10.13
C SER A 168 0.36 9.30 -9.27
N LYS A 169 -0.22 10.29 -9.93
CA LYS A 169 -0.76 11.47 -9.25
C LYS A 169 -2.03 11.19 -8.47
N ASP A 170 -2.89 10.27 -8.92
CA ASP A 170 -4.26 10.13 -8.39
C ASP A 170 -4.46 8.91 -7.48
N ASP A 171 -3.37 8.23 -7.14
CA ASP A 171 -3.33 7.25 -6.06
C ASP A 171 -3.53 7.94 -4.70
N THR A 172 -4.58 7.53 -3.98
CA THR A 172 -4.92 8.12 -2.68
C THR A 172 -4.26 7.41 -1.50
N PHE A 173 -3.69 6.22 -1.67
CA PHE A 173 -2.94 5.48 -0.64
C PHE A 173 -1.44 5.75 -0.73
N SER A 174 -0.87 5.71 -1.93
CA SER A 174 0.53 6.02 -2.24
C SER A 174 0.60 7.42 -2.84
N ALA A 175 0.45 8.44 -2.00
CA ALA A 175 0.45 9.83 -2.46
C ALA A 175 1.78 10.17 -3.14
N LYS A 176 1.72 10.99 -4.19
CA LYS A 176 2.89 11.41 -4.98
C LYS A 176 4.00 11.97 -4.08
N GLU A 177 3.62 12.84 -3.16
CA GLU A 177 4.50 13.53 -2.22
C GLU A 177 5.25 12.54 -1.33
N ASP A 178 4.55 11.51 -0.85
CA ASP A 178 5.11 10.46 0.02
C ASP A 178 6.11 9.57 -0.75
N VAL A 179 5.82 9.25 -2.01
CA VAL A 179 6.75 8.49 -2.87
C VAL A 179 7.96 9.34 -3.25
N GLU A 180 7.78 10.61 -3.57
CA GLU A 180 8.91 11.52 -3.88
C GLU A 180 9.81 11.75 -2.66
N HIS A 181 9.23 11.80 -1.46
CA HIS A 181 9.98 11.80 -0.21
C HIS A 181 10.79 10.50 -0.05
N LEU A 182 10.18 9.33 -0.28
CA LEU A 182 10.88 8.05 -0.25
C LEU A 182 12.04 7.98 -1.25
N VAL A 183 11.85 8.45 -2.49
CA VAL A 183 12.89 8.51 -3.52
C VAL A 183 14.06 9.37 -3.05
N THR A 184 13.76 10.52 -2.43
CA THR A 184 14.79 11.43 -1.87
C THR A 184 15.60 10.73 -0.77
N LEU A 185 14.95 10.01 0.14
CA LEU A 185 15.63 9.27 1.21
C LEU A 185 16.47 8.09 0.71
N LEU A 186 16.03 7.41 -0.36
CA LEU A 186 16.76 6.30 -0.97
C LEU A 186 17.91 6.78 -1.88
N GLY A 187 17.84 8.00 -2.40
CA GLY A 187 18.85 8.58 -3.28
C GLY A 187 19.13 7.70 -4.51
N ASN A 188 20.42 7.45 -4.79
CA ASN A 188 20.86 6.63 -5.92
C ASN A 188 20.47 5.14 -5.82
N LYS A 189 19.91 4.70 -4.70
CA LYS A 189 19.40 3.33 -4.50
C LYS A 189 18.00 3.13 -5.07
N SER A 190 17.39 4.17 -5.65
CA SER A 190 16.07 4.07 -6.27
C SER A 190 15.98 4.80 -7.60
N VAL A 191 15.06 4.34 -8.45
CA VAL A 191 14.66 4.97 -9.71
C VAL A 191 13.16 5.21 -9.64
N ARG A 192 12.76 6.46 -9.90
CA ARG A 192 11.36 6.88 -9.93
C ARG A 192 10.77 6.70 -11.32
N HIS A 193 9.62 6.04 -11.39
CA HIS A 193 8.78 5.93 -12.58
C HIS A 193 7.45 6.60 -12.30
N PHE A 194 7.23 7.78 -12.88
CA PHE A 194 6.00 8.54 -12.67
C PHE A 194 5.04 8.32 -13.85
N ILE A 195 3.84 7.81 -13.54
CA ILE A 195 2.80 7.54 -14.51
C ILE A 195 1.96 8.82 -14.61
N ASP A 196 2.24 9.61 -15.64
CA ASP A 196 1.59 10.91 -15.89
C ASP A 196 0.25 10.74 -16.63
N LEU A 197 -0.67 10.05 -15.95
CA LEU A 197 -2.03 9.81 -16.40
C LEU A 197 -3.00 10.30 -15.33
N ASN A 198 -3.96 11.13 -15.74
CA ASN A 198 -5.02 11.58 -14.84
C ASN A 198 -5.93 10.41 -14.47
N ASN A 199 -6.36 10.36 -13.22
CA ASN A 199 -7.21 9.29 -12.68
C ASN A 199 -6.60 7.89 -12.87
N PHE A 200 -5.27 7.78 -12.87
CA PHE A 200 -4.57 6.50 -12.69
C PHE A 200 -4.38 6.29 -11.18
N ALA A 201 -5.23 5.47 -10.57
CA ALA A 201 -5.32 5.25 -9.13
C ALA A 201 -4.60 3.98 -8.67
N HIS A 202 -4.65 3.70 -7.37
CA HIS A 202 -3.87 2.64 -6.71
C HIS A 202 -4.03 1.25 -7.36
N MET A 203 -5.25 0.88 -7.73
CA MET A 203 -5.51 -0.44 -8.33
C MET A 203 -5.20 -0.51 -9.82
N ASP A 204 -4.95 0.60 -10.50
CA ASP A 204 -4.65 0.57 -11.94
C ASP A 204 -3.29 -0.06 -12.25
N PHE A 205 -2.38 -0.06 -11.27
CA PHE A 205 -1.12 -0.81 -11.31
C PHE A 205 -1.31 -2.33 -11.41
N VAL A 206 -2.54 -2.83 -11.24
CA VAL A 206 -2.89 -4.25 -11.37
C VAL A 206 -4.04 -4.46 -12.37
N LEU A 207 -5.08 -3.64 -12.31
CA LEU A 207 -6.36 -3.84 -13.01
C LEU A 207 -6.58 -2.90 -14.19
N GLY A 208 -5.73 -1.88 -14.36
CA GLY A 208 -5.89 -0.92 -15.45
C GLY A 208 -5.77 -1.61 -16.82
N TYR A 209 -6.69 -1.37 -17.75
CA TYR A 209 -6.66 -2.04 -19.06
C TYR A 209 -5.37 -1.75 -19.86
N ASN A 210 -4.70 -0.62 -19.56
CA ASN A 210 -3.45 -0.18 -20.17
C ASN A 210 -2.20 -0.53 -19.35
N VAL A 211 -2.34 -1.23 -18.20
CA VAL A 211 -1.21 -1.54 -17.28
C VAL A 211 -0.06 -2.26 -17.98
N LYS A 212 -0.38 -3.05 -19.01
CA LYS A 212 0.61 -3.72 -19.86
C LYS A 212 1.61 -2.74 -20.45
N ASP A 213 1.12 -1.62 -20.97
CA ASP A 213 1.93 -0.66 -21.72
C ASP A 213 2.55 0.39 -20.80
N VAL A 214 1.86 0.78 -19.73
CA VAL A 214 2.31 1.88 -18.84
C VAL A 214 3.16 1.44 -17.65
N VAL A 215 3.16 0.15 -17.29
CA VAL A 215 3.90 -0.38 -16.14
C VAL A 215 4.65 -1.66 -16.52
N ASN A 216 3.96 -2.67 -17.04
CA ASN A 216 4.55 -4.01 -17.19
C ASN A 216 5.65 -4.04 -18.25
N GLY A 217 5.53 -3.26 -19.34
CA GLY A 217 6.57 -3.13 -20.35
C GLY A 217 7.90 -2.67 -19.77
N ASP A 218 7.87 -1.62 -18.93
CA ASP A 218 9.05 -1.09 -18.26
C ASP A 218 9.63 -2.07 -17.25
N VAL A 219 8.79 -2.73 -16.45
CA VAL A 219 9.21 -3.79 -15.52
C VAL A 219 9.97 -4.89 -16.26
N LEU A 220 9.40 -5.39 -17.37
CA LEU A 220 10.03 -6.44 -18.18
C LEU A 220 11.34 -5.99 -18.83
N SER A 221 11.40 -4.74 -19.30
CA SER A 221 12.61 -4.15 -19.88
C SER A 221 13.74 -4.10 -18.84
N GLU A 222 13.45 -3.60 -17.64
CA GLU A 222 14.43 -3.50 -16.56
C GLU A 222 14.88 -4.86 -16.03
N MET A 223 13.96 -5.84 -15.92
CA MET A 223 14.34 -7.21 -15.58
C MET A 223 15.34 -7.80 -16.59
N LYS A 224 15.07 -7.65 -17.89
CA LYS A 224 16.00 -8.11 -18.95
C LYS A 224 17.34 -7.39 -18.90
N ARG A 225 17.34 -6.08 -18.64
CA ARG A 225 18.57 -5.30 -18.49
C ARG A 225 19.41 -5.81 -17.33
N VAL A 226 18.80 -6.06 -16.17
CA VAL A 226 19.45 -6.64 -15.00
C VAL A 226 20.01 -8.03 -15.30
N ASP A 227 19.23 -8.92 -15.93
CA ASP A 227 19.71 -10.25 -16.30
C ASP A 227 20.91 -10.19 -17.26
N GLY A 228 20.91 -9.26 -18.22
CA GLY A 228 22.06 -9.01 -19.10
C GLY A 228 23.32 -8.57 -18.36
N LEU A 229 23.18 -7.72 -17.33
CA LEU A 229 24.29 -7.27 -16.48
C LEU A 229 24.80 -8.35 -15.52
N LEU A 230 24.00 -9.38 -15.25
CA LEU A 230 24.37 -10.51 -14.40
C LEU A 230 24.99 -11.67 -15.19
N ALA A 231 24.73 -11.74 -16.50
CA ALA A 231 25.23 -12.78 -17.37
C ALA A 231 26.64 -12.50 -17.95
N GLY A 232 27.08 -11.23 -17.93
CA GLY A 232 28.43 -10.79 -18.30
C GLY A 232 29.35 -10.68 -17.10
#